data_AF-A0A3N5U9S3-F1
#
_entry.id   AF-A0A3N5U9S3-F1
#
_cell.length_a   1.000
_cell.length_b   1.000
_cell.length_c   1.000
_cell.angle_alpha   90.00
_cell.angle_beta   90.00
_cell.angle_gamma   90.00
#
_symmetry.space_group_name_H-M   'P 1'
#
loop_
_entity.id
_entity.type
_entity.pdbx_description
1 polymer ?
#
loop_
_entity_poly.entity_id
_entity_poly.type
_entity_poly.pdbx_seq_one_letter_code
_entity_poly.pdbx_strand_id
1 'polypeptide(L)'
;MRTKAEHRINRKRWGVPVAVLGSAMTIALLLIAAPFNALAQTTYEFRMAHSEAIGTPITEAFETWGKLLNERSGGRIVAKHFPAG
;
A
#
# COMPACT_ATOMS: atom_id res chain seq x y z
N MET A 1 -0.49 -60.57 19.17
CA MET A 1 -1.31 -59.57 18.44
C MET A 1 -1.17 -58.11 18.95
N ARG A 2 -0.27 -57.78 19.89
CA ARG A 2 -0.20 -56.46 20.55
C ARG A 2 0.58 -55.37 19.80
N THR A 3 1.48 -55.75 18.89
CA THR A 3 2.49 -54.85 18.28
C THR A 3 1.95 -53.95 17.15
N LYS A 4 0.98 -54.41 16.35
CA LYS A 4 0.41 -53.62 15.24
C LYS A 4 -0.53 -52.50 15.69
N ALA A 5 -1.07 -52.57 16.91
CA ALA A 5 -1.95 -51.53 17.46
C ALA A 5 -1.13 -50.34 18.00
N GLU A 6 -0.05 -50.62 18.74
CA GLU A 6 0.85 -49.60 19.30
C GLU A 6 1.55 -48.77 18.21
N HIS A 7 1.98 -49.42 17.13
CA HIS A 7 2.65 -48.74 16.02
C HIS A 7 1.73 -47.77 15.25
N ARG A 8 0.41 -48.02 15.25
CA ARG A 8 -0.60 -47.13 14.64
C ARG A 8 -0.88 -45.91 15.52
N ILE A 9 -0.92 -46.10 16.83
CA ILE A 9 -1.14 -45.01 17.80
C ILE A 9 0.06 -44.06 17.78
N ASN A 10 1.29 -44.58 17.71
CA ASN A 10 2.49 -43.75 17.72
C ASN A 10 2.64 -42.90 16.43
N ARG A 11 2.32 -43.45 15.25
CA ARG A 11 2.30 -42.70 13.98
C ARG A 11 1.31 -41.52 14.01
N LYS A 12 0.13 -41.72 14.58
CA LYS A 12 -0.92 -40.70 14.65
C LYS A 12 -0.58 -39.59 15.65
N ARG A 13 0.11 -39.93 16.73
CA ARG A 13 0.50 -39.03 17.83
C ARG A 13 1.62 -38.05 17.44
N TRP A 14 2.49 -38.46 16.50
CA TRP A 14 3.58 -37.62 15.99
C TRP A 14 3.31 -37.00 14.61
N GLY A 15 2.40 -37.56 13.82
CA GLY A 15 2.09 -37.05 12.47
C GLY A 15 1.40 -35.67 12.45
N VAL A 16 0.58 -35.38 13.46
CA VAL A 16 -0.16 -34.10 13.57
C VAL A 16 0.76 -32.92 13.95
N PRO A 17 1.60 -32.99 15.01
CA PRO A 17 2.46 -31.86 15.38
C PRO A 17 3.56 -31.55 14.35
N VAL A 18 4.10 -32.57 13.66
CA VAL A 18 5.12 -32.36 12.62
C VAL A 18 4.54 -31.64 11.39
N ALA A 19 3.30 -31.95 11.02
CA ALA A 19 2.62 -31.29 9.90
C ALA A 19 2.31 -29.81 10.18
N VAL A 20 1.91 -29.47 11.42
CA VAL A 20 1.61 -28.09 11.84
C VAL A 20 2.87 -27.23 11.95
N LEU A 21 3.98 -27.78 12.43
CA LEU A 21 5.26 -27.06 12.52
C LEU A 21 5.88 -26.80 11.13
N GLY A 22 5.73 -27.76 10.20
CA GLY A 22 6.17 -27.57 8.81
C GLY A 22 5.43 -26.45 8.08
N SER A 23 4.13 -26.25 8.39
CA SER A 23 3.32 -25.23 7.72
C SER A 23 3.60 -23.80 8.21
N ALA A 24 3.89 -23.61 9.51
CA ALA A 24 4.19 -22.28 10.04
C ALA A 24 5.52 -21.74 9.50
N MET A 25 6.54 -22.59 9.39
CA MET A 25 7.86 -22.21 8.91
C MET A 25 7.85 -21.85 7.42
N THR A 26 7.03 -22.53 6.62
CA THR A 26 6.86 -22.22 5.19
C THR A 26 6.14 -20.90 4.95
N ILE A 27 5.11 -20.57 5.74
CA ILE A 27 4.43 -19.26 5.67
C ILE A 27 5.38 -18.13 6.04
N ALA A 28 6.17 -18.30 7.11
CA ALA A 28 7.16 -17.30 7.53
C ALA A 28 8.25 -17.07 6.45
N LEU A 29 8.74 -18.14 5.83
CA LEU A 29 9.72 -18.04 4.75
C LEU A 29 9.15 -17.34 3.51
N LEU A 30 7.89 -17.58 3.17
CA LEU A 30 7.19 -16.93 2.05
C LEU A 30 6.97 -15.44 2.30
N LEU A 31 6.65 -15.02 3.53
CA LEU A 31 6.49 -13.61 3.88
C LEU A 31 7.82 -12.84 3.84
N ILE A 32 8.94 -13.48 4.18
CA ILE A 32 10.28 -12.88 4.11
C ILE A 32 10.79 -12.86 2.66
N ALA A 33 10.49 -13.89 1.87
CA ALA A 33 10.91 -14.00 0.48
C ALA A 33 10.04 -13.21 -0.50
N ALA A 34 8.84 -12.76 -0.09
CA ALA A 34 8.01 -11.88 -0.89
C ALA A 34 8.66 -10.50 -0.96
N PRO A 35 9.08 -10.01 -2.14
CA PRO A 35 9.53 -8.64 -2.28
C PRO A 35 8.32 -7.73 -2.05
N PHE A 36 8.24 -7.13 -0.86
CA PHE A 36 7.40 -5.98 -0.64
C PHE A 36 8.00 -4.81 -1.43
N ASN A 37 7.68 -4.74 -2.71
CA ASN A 37 7.93 -3.53 -3.49
C ASN A 37 7.01 -2.46 -2.91
N ALA A 38 7.54 -1.58 -2.08
CA ALA A 38 6.88 -0.34 -1.74
C ALA A 38 6.71 0.44 -3.05
N LEU A 39 5.53 0.34 -3.66
CA LEU A 39 5.22 1.09 -4.87
C LEU A 39 5.18 2.57 -4.48
N ALA A 40 6.15 3.33 -4.99
CA ALA A 40 6.19 4.76 -4.78
C ALA A 40 4.86 5.39 -5.25
N GLN A 41 4.28 6.27 -4.45
CA GLN A 41 3.04 6.95 -4.79
C GLN A 41 3.22 7.76 -6.08
N THR A 42 2.42 7.48 -7.11
CA THR A 42 2.45 8.26 -8.35
C THR A 42 1.95 9.68 -8.08
N THR A 43 2.77 10.66 -8.48
CA THR A 43 2.48 12.09 -8.36
C THR A 43 2.20 12.72 -9.72
N TYR A 44 1.38 13.76 -9.73
CA TYR A 44 0.94 14.49 -10.92
C TYR A 44 1.10 15.99 -10.70
N GLU A 45 1.55 16.71 -11.72
CA GLU A 45 1.56 18.17 -11.73
C GLU A 45 0.35 18.69 -12.50
N PHE A 46 -0.46 19.55 -11.86
CA PHE A 46 -1.58 20.22 -12.51
C PHE A 46 -1.25 21.70 -12.72
N ARG A 47 -1.21 22.16 -13.97
CA ARG A 47 -0.82 23.53 -14.32
C ARG A 47 -2.08 24.34 -14.66
N MET A 48 -2.37 25.35 -13.85
CA MET A 48 -3.49 26.27 -14.04
C MET A 48 -2.99 27.60 -14.56
N ALA A 49 -3.49 28.03 -15.70
CA ALA A 49 -3.22 29.36 -16.24
C ALA A 49 -4.52 30.10 -16.52
N HIS A 50 -4.54 31.41 -16.29
CA HIS A 50 -5.66 32.27 -16.65
C HIS A 50 -5.20 33.66 -17.09
N SER A 51 -6.04 34.34 -17.87
CA SER A 51 -5.78 35.68 -18.41
C SER A 51 -6.23 36.83 -17.51
N GLU A 52 -6.90 36.53 -16.40
CA GLU A 52 -7.33 37.58 -15.46
C GLU A 52 -6.18 38.16 -14.65
N ALA A 53 -6.33 39.43 -14.25
CA ALA A 53 -5.35 40.15 -13.46
C ALA A 53 -5.03 39.46 -12.12
N ILE A 54 -3.80 39.60 -11.64
CA ILE A 54 -3.38 39.12 -10.32
C ILE A 54 -4.22 39.81 -9.23
N GLY A 55 -4.67 39.04 -8.24
CA GLY A 55 -5.48 39.54 -7.12
C GLY A 55 -6.98 39.61 -7.40
N THR A 56 -7.42 39.11 -8.55
CA THR A 56 -8.84 38.88 -8.85
C THR A 56 -9.38 37.68 -8.04
N PRO A 57 -10.71 37.58 -7.84
CA PRO A 57 -11.30 36.43 -7.14
C PRO A 57 -10.92 35.08 -7.73
N ILE A 58 -10.66 35.00 -9.04
CA ILE A 58 -10.22 33.75 -9.67
C ILE A 58 -8.78 33.37 -9.28
N THR A 59 -7.93 34.36 -9.00
CA THR A 59 -6.56 34.12 -8.49
C THR A 59 -6.65 33.45 -7.12
N GLU A 60 -7.42 34.02 -6.20
CA GLU A 60 -7.64 33.46 -4.85
C GLU A 60 -8.31 32.09 -4.88
N ALA A 61 -9.27 31.91 -5.80
CA ALA A 61 -9.95 30.64 -6.00
C ALA A 61 -8.98 29.55 -6.46
N PHE A 62 -8.07 29.83 -7.40
CA PHE A 62 -7.10 28.85 -7.86
C PHE A 62 -6.02 28.52 -6.83
N GLU A 63 -5.56 29.50 -6.06
CA GLU A 63 -4.66 29.24 -4.93
C GLU A 63 -5.32 28.32 -3.88
N THR A 64 -6.58 28.62 -3.53
CA THR A 64 -7.34 27.83 -2.56
C THR A 64 -7.62 26.42 -3.08
N TRP A 65 -8.06 26.31 -4.34
CA TRP A 65 -8.35 25.04 -4.96
C TRP A 65 -7.09 24.19 -5.16
N GLY A 66 -5.95 24.81 -5.47
CA GLY A 66 -4.67 24.13 -5.57
C GLY A 66 -4.23 23.48 -4.25
N LYS A 67 -4.42 24.18 -3.12
CA LYS A 67 -4.19 23.62 -1.77
C LYS A 67 -5.13 22.45 -1.49
N LEU A 68 -6.42 22.65 -1.74
CA LEU A 68 -7.44 21.61 -1.53
C LEU A 68 -7.14 20.36 -2.38
N LEU A 69 -6.70 20.53 -3.62
CA LEU A 69 -6.37 19.44 -4.52
C LEU A 69 -5.18 18.60 -4.00
N ASN A 70 -4.16 19.25 -3.44
CA ASN A 70 -3.05 18.56 -2.82
C ASN A 70 -3.48 17.77 -1.57
N GLU A 71 -4.23 18.40 -0.68
CA GLU A 71 -4.73 17.78 0.56
C GLU A 71 -5.64 16.58 0.27
N ARG A 72 -6.65 16.77 -0.60
CA ARG A 72 -7.65 15.75 -0.93
C ARG A 72 -7.07 14.60 -1.73
N SER A 73 -6.00 14.83 -2.47
CA SER A 73 -5.29 13.79 -3.20
C SER A 73 -4.26 13.04 -2.35
N GLY A 74 -4.08 13.40 -1.07
CA GLY A 74 -3.05 12.80 -0.22
C GLY A 74 -1.63 13.11 -0.71
N GLY A 75 -1.42 14.32 -1.24
CA GLY A 75 -0.15 14.74 -1.83
C GLY A 75 0.15 14.17 -3.22
N ARG A 76 -0.82 13.51 -3.88
CA ARG A 76 -0.64 12.94 -5.22
C ARG A 76 -0.68 14.00 -6.32
N ILE A 77 -1.38 15.11 -6.12
CA ILE A 77 -1.54 16.16 -7.11
C ILE A 77 -0.92 17.44 -6.58
N VAL A 78 0.04 17.99 -7.30
CA VAL A 78 0.66 19.27 -7.01
C VAL A 78 0.17 20.27 -8.04
N ALA A 79 -0.65 21.22 -7.60
CA ALA A 79 -1.15 22.30 -8.43
C ALA A 79 -0.12 23.43 -8.52
N LYS A 80 0.16 23.91 -9.73
CA LYS A 80 0.94 25.12 -10.02
C LYS A 80 0.06 26.14 -10.71
N HIS A 81 0.05 27.36 -10.19
CA HIS A 81 -0.78 28.44 -10.67
C HIS A 81 0.09 29.50 -11.37
N PHE A 82 -0.32 29.86 -12.59
CA PHE A 82 0.32 30.82 -13.48
C PHE A 82 -0.71 31.92 -13.85
N PRO A 83 -0.82 33.00 -13.06
CA PRO A 83 -1.74 34.09 -13.37
C PRO A 83 -1.26 34.90 -14.59
N ALA A 84 -2.08 35.85 -15.05
CA ALA A 84 -1.67 36.76 -16.12
C ALA A 84 -0.59 37.73 -15.59
N GLY A 85 0.68 37.37 -15.80
CA GLY A 85 1.86 38.13 -15.38
C GLY A 85 3.10 37.25 -15.32
#